data_AF-A0A5S9MGF7-F1
#
_entry.id   AF-A0A5S9MGF7-F1
#
_cell.length_a   1.000
_cell.length_b   1.000
_cell.length_c   1.000
_cell.angle_alpha   90.00
_cell.angle_beta   90.00
_cell.angle_gamma   90.00
#
_symmetry.space_group_name_H-M   'P 1'
#
loop_
_entity.id
_entity.type
_entity.pdbx_description
1 polymer ?
#
loop_
_entity_poly.entity_id
_entity_poly.type
_entity_poly.pdbx_seq_one_letter_code
_entity_poly.pdbx_strand_id
1 'polypeptide(L)'
;MIFTDLHTAIREHGELVKQYFMTDAVKVDEHKLTALHAALVNGGAFLYVPKNVELEAPIQAVYLHENDETTLFNHVIVVADDHSAVTYVENYISTAKPEEAIFNIVSEVFTGANARVTYGAVDNLAEGVTVYVNRRGMANGRDSKIEWALGLMNDGDVVSENITKLMGDGTFGDTKSVVVGRGNQTEKTHNKHHSLR
;
A
#
# COMPACT_ATOMS: atom_id res chain seq x y z
N MET A 1 -1.67 -9.36 17.45
CA MET A 1 -1.20 -8.56 16.30
C MET A 1 -0.17 -9.37 15.56
N ILE A 2 -0.19 -9.33 14.23
CA ILE A 2 0.83 -9.95 13.37
C ILE A 2 1.47 -8.80 12.58
N PHE A 3 2.79 -8.69 12.64
CA PHE A 3 3.56 -7.81 11.77
C PHE A 3 4.82 -8.54 11.35
N THR A 4 4.92 -8.90 10.08
CA THR A 4 6.05 -9.65 9.53
C THR A 4 6.15 -9.44 8.02
N ASP A 5 7.24 -9.88 7.41
CA ASP A 5 7.40 -9.87 5.95
C ASP A 5 6.35 -10.76 5.28
N LEU A 6 5.99 -10.44 4.04
CA LEU A 6 4.91 -11.14 3.35
C LEU A 6 5.19 -12.64 3.16
N HIS A 7 6.44 -13.05 2.91
CA HIS A 7 6.79 -14.46 2.72
C HIS A 7 6.60 -15.26 4.00
N THR A 8 7.04 -14.71 5.13
CA THR A 8 6.79 -15.28 6.46
C THR A 8 5.30 -15.34 6.77
N ALA A 9 4.54 -14.28 6.46
CA ALA A 9 3.10 -14.27 6.65
C ALA A 9 2.38 -15.35 5.83
N ILE A 10 2.78 -15.55 4.56
CA ILE A 10 2.21 -16.62 3.71
C ILE A 10 2.51 -18.01 4.31
N ARG A 11 3.73 -18.22 4.80
CA ARG A 11 4.16 -19.51 5.36
C ARG A 11 3.47 -19.83 6.69
N GLU A 12 3.35 -18.85 7.57
CA GLU A 12 2.94 -19.05 8.97
C GLU A 12 1.46 -18.68 9.22
N HIS A 13 0.88 -17.84 8.37
CA HIS A 13 -0.48 -17.32 8.47
C HIS A 13 -1.24 -17.38 7.13
N GLY A 14 -0.92 -18.34 6.27
CA GLY A 14 -1.43 -18.44 4.90
C GLY A 14 -2.95 -18.37 4.76
N GLU A 15 -3.71 -19.02 5.64
CA GLU A 15 -5.19 -18.97 5.62
C GLU A 15 -5.74 -17.57 5.88
N LEU A 16 -5.04 -16.76 6.67
CA LEU A 16 -5.42 -15.38 6.91
C LEU A 16 -5.00 -14.49 5.73
N VAL A 17 -3.76 -14.63 5.25
CA VAL A 17 -3.25 -13.85 4.10
C VAL A 17 -4.10 -14.06 2.86
N LYS A 18 -4.51 -15.31 2.59
CA LYS A 18 -5.32 -15.69 1.43
C LYS A 18 -6.68 -14.99 1.37
N GLN A 19 -7.22 -14.51 2.49
CA GLN A 19 -8.48 -13.75 2.49
C GLN A 19 -8.32 -12.36 1.87
N TYR A 20 -7.10 -11.80 1.92
CA TYR A 20 -6.84 -10.40 1.59
C TYR A 20 -5.96 -10.23 0.36
N PHE A 21 -4.99 -11.13 0.13
CA PHE A 21 -4.02 -10.98 -0.95
C PHE A 21 -4.68 -11.08 -2.32
N MET A 22 -4.76 -9.94 -2.99
CA MET A 22 -5.29 -9.79 -4.34
C MET A 22 -6.71 -10.34 -4.55
N THR A 23 -7.59 -10.16 -3.56
CA THR A 23 -8.99 -10.63 -3.59
C THR A 23 -9.95 -9.50 -3.94
N ASP A 24 -10.42 -8.74 -2.94
CA ASP A 24 -11.49 -7.75 -3.11
C ASP A 24 -10.97 -6.34 -3.40
N ALA A 25 -9.81 -6.00 -2.84
CA ALA A 25 -9.20 -4.70 -3.01
C ALA A 25 -8.63 -4.57 -4.42
N VAL A 26 -7.61 -5.37 -4.75
CA VAL A 26 -6.96 -5.41 -6.08
C VAL A 26 -7.09 -6.83 -6.64
N LYS A 27 -7.72 -7.03 -7.80
CA LYS A 27 -7.74 -8.36 -8.44
C LYS A 27 -6.50 -8.62 -9.30
N VAL A 28 -6.08 -9.88 -9.33
CA VAL A 28 -5.00 -10.36 -10.21
C VAL A 28 -5.23 -10.01 -11.68
N ASP A 29 -6.49 -10.00 -12.13
CA ASP A 29 -6.87 -9.82 -13.53
C ASP A 29 -7.46 -8.44 -13.87
N GLU A 30 -7.36 -7.43 -12.98
CA GLU A 30 -7.88 -6.08 -13.27
C GLU A 30 -7.21 -5.45 -14.50
N HIS A 31 -5.88 -5.61 -14.63
CA HIS A 31 -5.12 -5.17 -15.79
C HIS A 31 -3.75 -5.85 -15.85
N LYS A 32 -3.00 -5.58 -16.94
CA LYS A 32 -1.69 -6.23 -17.18
C LYS A 32 -0.67 -6.05 -16.05
N LEU A 33 -0.67 -4.87 -15.40
CA LEU A 33 0.26 -4.59 -14.30
C LEU A 33 -0.08 -5.33 -13.01
N THR A 34 -1.36 -5.59 -12.69
CA THR A 34 -1.72 -6.43 -11.53
C THR A 34 -1.42 -7.90 -11.79
N ALA A 35 -1.65 -8.38 -13.03
CA ALA A 35 -1.27 -9.73 -13.42
C ALA A 35 0.25 -9.95 -13.35
N LEU A 36 1.03 -8.97 -13.84
CA LEU A 36 2.50 -8.98 -13.73
C LEU A 36 2.95 -8.95 -12.27
N HIS A 37 2.31 -8.11 -11.45
CA HIS A 37 2.60 -8.01 -10.02
C HIS A 37 2.42 -9.35 -9.31
N ALA A 38 1.27 -10.00 -9.51
CA ALA A 38 0.97 -11.30 -8.91
C ALA A 38 1.99 -12.38 -9.29
N ALA A 39 2.53 -12.31 -10.51
CA ALA A 39 3.52 -13.28 -10.99
C ALA A 39 4.93 -13.06 -10.43
N LEU A 40 5.28 -11.81 -10.07
CA LEU A 40 6.65 -11.42 -9.73
C LEU A 40 6.82 -10.92 -8.29
N VAL A 41 5.75 -10.87 -7.50
CA VAL A 41 5.80 -10.43 -6.09
C VAL A 41 6.97 -11.07 -5.36
N ASN A 42 7.86 -10.22 -4.85
CA ASN A 42 9.14 -10.65 -4.27
C ASN A 42 9.44 -10.01 -2.92
N GLY A 43 8.69 -8.98 -2.52
CA GLY A 43 8.79 -8.34 -1.21
C GLY A 43 7.42 -7.98 -0.65
N GLY A 44 7.39 -7.56 0.61
CA GLY A 44 6.18 -7.01 1.20
C GLY A 44 6.12 -7.12 2.71
N ALA A 45 5.02 -6.62 3.27
CA ALA A 45 4.71 -6.75 4.68
C ALA A 45 3.23 -7.12 4.87
N PHE A 46 2.96 -7.90 5.92
CA PHE A 46 1.61 -8.21 6.37
C PHE A 46 1.42 -7.69 7.79
N LEU A 47 0.50 -6.75 7.97
CA LEU A 47 0.08 -6.21 9.25
C LEU A 47 -1.38 -6.57 9.50
N TYR A 48 -1.64 -7.36 10.53
CA TYR A 48 -2.99 -7.67 11.01
C TYR A 48 -3.15 -7.23 12.47
N VAL A 49 -4.09 -6.34 12.71
CA VAL A 49 -4.47 -5.82 14.02
C VAL A 49 -5.78 -6.48 14.44
N PRO A 50 -5.78 -7.30 15.50
CA PRO A 50 -6.95 -8.06 15.90
C PRO A 50 -8.02 -7.17 16.53
N LYS A 51 -9.22 -7.74 16.66
CA LYS A 51 -10.39 -7.07 17.22
C LYS A 51 -10.11 -6.45 18.59
N ASN A 52 -10.64 -5.24 18.81
CA ASN A 52 -10.51 -4.47 20.06
C ASN A 52 -9.07 -4.05 20.43
N VAL A 53 -8.13 -4.02 19.48
CA VAL A 53 -6.75 -3.57 19.73
C VAL A 53 -6.49 -2.22 19.07
N GLU A 54 -6.10 -1.23 19.85
CA GLU A 54 -5.62 0.06 19.36
C GLU A 54 -4.11 0.18 19.63
N LEU A 55 -3.35 0.45 18.58
CA LEU A 55 -1.92 0.71 18.68
C LEU A 55 -1.68 2.22 18.83
N GLU A 56 -1.10 2.62 19.96
CA GLU A 56 -0.74 4.02 20.21
C GLU A 56 0.48 4.46 19.38
N ALA A 57 1.44 3.55 19.20
CA ALA A 57 2.64 3.81 18.42
C ALA A 57 2.46 3.39 16.94
N PRO A 58 2.98 4.17 15.98
CA PRO A 58 2.93 3.80 14.57
C PRO A 58 3.82 2.58 14.29
N ILE A 59 3.38 1.73 13.37
CA ILE A 59 4.20 0.68 12.77
C ILE A 59 4.88 1.25 11.54
N GLN A 60 6.20 1.16 11.46
CA GLN A 60 6.97 1.68 10.34
C GLN A 60 7.67 0.56 9.57
N ALA A 61 7.55 0.59 8.25
CA ALA A 61 8.34 -0.20 7.31
C ALA A 61 9.22 0.71 6.46
N VAL A 62 10.45 0.28 6.18
CA VAL A 62 11.38 0.99 5.29
C VAL A 62 11.87 0.01 4.24
N TYR A 63 11.67 0.36 2.98
CA TYR A 63 12.10 -0.40 1.82
C TYR A 63 13.27 0.34 1.17
N LEU A 64 14.46 -0.24 1.31
CA LEU A 64 15.71 0.34 0.83
C LEU A 64 16.09 -0.32 -0.50
N HIS A 65 16.30 0.51 -1.51
CA HIS A 65 16.85 0.11 -2.80
C HIS A 65 18.32 0.52 -2.89
N GLU A 66 19.20 -0.47 -2.77
CA GLU A 66 20.65 -0.27 -2.63
C GLU A 66 21.51 -0.88 -3.76
N ASN A 67 20.90 -1.62 -4.68
CA ASN A 67 21.59 -2.27 -5.80
C ASN A 67 20.87 -1.99 -7.12
N ASP A 68 21.62 -1.48 -8.11
CA ASP A 68 21.14 -1.05 -9.42
C ASP A 68 20.39 -2.14 -10.21
N GLU A 69 20.68 -3.43 -9.97
CA GLU A 69 20.02 -4.56 -10.66
C GLU A 69 18.68 -4.99 -10.02
N THR A 70 18.25 -4.32 -8.95
CA THR A 70 17.06 -4.73 -8.19
C THR A 70 15.78 -4.41 -8.95
N THR A 71 14.89 -5.39 -9.09
CA THR A 71 13.48 -5.15 -9.43
C THR A 71 12.62 -5.36 -8.19
N LEU A 72 11.72 -4.41 -7.91
CA LEU A 72 10.88 -4.43 -6.71
C LEU A 72 9.42 -4.68 -7.07
N PHE A 73 8.90 -5.84 -6.68
CA PHE A 73 7.48 -6.18 -6.75
C PHE A 73 6.98 -6.35 -5.32
N ASN A 74 6.65 -5.22 -4.69
CA ASN A 74 6.38 -5.14 -3.26
C ASN A 74 4.89 -5.16 -2.97
N HIS A 75 4.44 -6.04 -2.07
CA HIS A 75 3.02 -6.15 -1.73
C HIS A 75 2.80 -5.99 -0.23
N VAL A 76 2.11 -4.91 0.16
CA VAL A 76 1.78 -4.61 1.55
C VAL A 76 0.30 -4.88 1.80
N ILE A 77 -0.01 -5.59 2.88
CA ILE A 77 -1.38 -5.79 3.34
C ILE A 77 -1.49 -5.26 4.76
N VAL A 78 -2.44 -4.35 4.98
CA VAL A 78 -2.79 -3.82 6.31
C VAL A 78 -4.25 -4.12 6.59
N VAL A 79 -4.50 -4.85 7.67
CA VAL A 79 -5.85 -5.22 8.10
C VAL A 79 -6.05 -4.75 9.54
N ALA A 80 -7.08 -3.93 9.73
CA ALA A 80 -7.58 -3.57 11.05
C ALA A 80 -8.96 -4.23 11.25
N ASP A 81 -9.03 -5.22 12.13
CA ASP A 81 -10.29 -5.91 12.47
C ASP A 81 -11.22 -5.01 13.29
N ASP A 82 -12.41 -5.47 13.64
CA ASP A 82 -13.44 -4.69 14.35
C ASP A 82 -12.88 -3.96 15.59
N HIS A 83 -13.28 -2.70 15.76
CA HIS A 83 -12.89 -1.87 16.91
C HIS A 83 -11.38 -1.79 17.13
N SER A 84 -10.58 -1.92 16.07
CA SER A 84 -9.13 -1.80 16.12
C SER A 84 -8.64 -0.52 15.44
N ALA A 85 -7.46 -0.05 15.83
CA ALA A 85 -6.87 1.14 15.23
C ALA A 85 -5.35 1.03 15.11
N VAL A 86 -4.82 1.51 13.98
CA VAL A 86 -3.39 1.53 13.72
C VAL A 86 -2.99 2.69 12.81
N THR A 87 -1.80 3.23 13.09
CA THR A 87 -1.06 4.04 12.12
C THR A 87 0.04 3.18 11.50
N TYR A 88 0.01 3.00 10.19
CA TYR A 88 1.06 2.33 9.42
C TYR A 88 1.78 3.36 8.55
N VAL A 89 3.11 3.33 8.55
CA VAL A 89 3.94 4.23 7.76
C VAL A 89 4.93 3.42 6.94
N GLU A 90 4.98 3.65 5.63
CA GLU A 90 6.01 3.08 4.77
C GLU A 90 6.89 4.15 4.15
N ASN A 91 8.15 3.81 3.89
CA ASN A 91 9.09 4.67 3.17
C ASN A 91 9.81 3.84 2.11
N TYR A 92 9.81 4.31 0.87
CA TYR A 92 10.66 3.77 -0.19
C TYR A 92 11.82 4.73 -0.43
N ILE A 93 13.04 4.22 -0.33
CA ILE A 93 14.26 5.03 -0.41
C ILE A 93 15.21 4.37 -1.39
N SER A 94 15.64 5.10 -2.42
CA SER A 94 16.75 4.69 -3.28
C SER A 94 18.06 5.33 -2.84
N THR A 95 19.07 4.50 -2.61
CA THR A 95 20.48 4.91 -2.48
C THR A 95 21.29 4.53 -3.72
N ALA A 96 20.82 3.53 -4.46
CA ALA A 96 21.26 3.16 -5.80
C ALA A 96 20.88 4.22 -6.86
N LYS A 97 21.55 4.16 -8.01
CA LYS A 97 21.32 5.05 -9.16
C LYS A 97 21.28 4.23 -10.45
N PRO A 98 20.25 3.39 -10.62
CA PRO A 98 20.15 2.52 -11.78
C PRO A 98 20.00 3.35 -13.05
N GLU A 99 20.49 2.84 -14.18
CA GLU A 99 20.13 3.40 -15.49
C GLU A 99 18.68 3.04 -15.86
N GLU A 100 18.23 1.83 -15.50
CA GLU A 100 16.87 1.35 -15.72
C GLU A 100 16.47 0.38 -14.60
N ALA A 101 15.40 0.69 -13.87
CA ALA A 101 14.80 -0.20 -12.87
C ALA A 101 13.27 -0.15 -12.92
N ILE A 102 12.61 -1.31 -12.79
CA ILE A 102 11.15 -1.41 -12.86
C ILE A 102 10.59 -1.83 -11.51
N PHE A 103 9.78 -0.96 -10.91
CA PHE A 103 9.11 -1.20 -9.64
C PHE A 103 7.59 -1.30 -9.82
N ASN A 104 6.98 -2.21 -9.08
CA ASN A 104 5.53 -2.37 -9.00
C ASN A 104 5.15 -2.57 -7.52
N ILE A 105 4.44 -1.59 -6.97
CA ILE A 105 4.15 -1.51 -5.55
C ILE A 105 2.64 -1.58 -5.39
N VAL A 106 2.17 -2.57 -4.64
CA VAL A 106 0.74 -2.75 -4.33
C VAL A 106 0.55 -2.70 -2.82
N SER A 107 -0.40 -1.90 -2.37
CA SER A 107 -0.81 -1.87 -0.96
C SER A 107 -2.32 -2.07 -0.85
N GLU A 108 -2.75 -3.05 -0.06
CA GLU A 108 -4.16 -3.33 0.21
C GLU A 108 -4.47 -3.06 1.68
N VAL A 109 -5.43 -2.17 1.95
CA VAL A 109 -5.81 -1.74 3.31
C VAL A 109 -7.27 -2.10 3.56
N PHE A 110 -7.55 -2.82 4.63
CA PHE A 110 -8.89 -3.30 4.98
C PHE A 110 -9.28 -2.88 6.40
N THR A 111 -10.52 -2.43 6.57
CA THR A 111 -11.08 -2.07 7.89
C THR A 111 -12.39 -2.81 8.21
N GLY A 112 -12.42 -3.45 9.38
CA GLY A 112 -13.60 -3.98 10.05
C GLY A 112 -14.46 -2.89 10.69
N ALA A 113 -15.53 -3.27 11.39
CA ALA A 113 -16.50 -2.32 11.94
C ALA A 113 -15.86 -1.41 13.00
N ASN A 114 -16.10 -0.10 12.92
CA ASN A 114 -15.48 0.92 13.78
C ASN A 114 -13.94 0.89 13.79
N ALA A 115 -13.30 0.25 12.81
CA ALA A 115 -11.86 0.20 12.73
C ALA A 115 -11.29 1.45 12.03
N ARG A 116 -10.06 1.82 12.39
CA ARG A 116 -9.37 2.98 11.82
C ARG A 116 -7.96 2.63 11.36
N VAL A 117 -7.64 2.93 10.10
CA VAL A 117 -6.27 2.88 9.59
C VAL A 117 -5.86 4.27 9.13
N THR A 118 -4.77 4.77 9.71
CA THR A 118 -4.02 5.92 9.17
C THR A 118 -2.81 5.38 8.42
N TYR A 119 -2.72 5.66 7.13
CA TYR A 119 -1.67 5.17 6.26
C TYR A 119 -0.79 6.31 5.77
N GLY A 120 0.47 6.31 6.19
CA GLY A 120 1.50 7.25 5.72
C GLY A 120 2.42 6.58 4.70
N ALA A 121 2.77 7.29 3.63
CA ALA A 121 3.82 6.86 2.72
C ALA A 121 4.71 8.03 2.30
N VAL A 122 6.01 7.81 2.25
CA VAL A 122 6.96 8.70 1.57
C VAL A 122 7.76 7.91 0.56
N ASP A 123 7.61 8.27 -0.71
CA ASP A 123 8.28 7.63 -1.83
C ASP A 123 9.41 8.56 -2.32
N ASN A 124 10.66 8.09 -2.26
CA ASN A 124 11.86 8.78 -2.72
C ASN A 124 12.71 7.82 -3.57
N LEU A 125 12.25 7.62 -4.81
CA LEU A 125 12.87 6.75 -5.79
C LEU A 125 13.78 7.54 -6.73
N ALA A 126 14.93 6.96 -7.07
CA ALA A 126 15.95 7.62 -7.88
C ALA A 126 15.54 7.77 -9.35
N GLU A 127 16.26 8.65 -10.07
CA GLU A 127 16.27 8.67 -11.53
C GLU A 127 16.60 7.28 -12.10
N GLY A 128 16.05 6.95 -13.27
CA GLY A 128 16.16 5.62 -13.89
C GLY A 128 15.16 4.59 -13.36
N VAL A 129 14.46 4.88 -12.24
CA VAL A 129 13.34 4.06 -11.76
C VAL A 129 12.06 4.43 -12.51
N THR A 130 11.41 3.43 -13.11
CA THR A 130 10.01 3.51 -13.56
C THR A 130 9.14 2.70 -12.60
N VAL A 131 8.15 3.34 -11.99
CA VAL A 131 7.31 2.71 -10.97
C VAL A 131 5.82 2.84 -11.25
N TYR A 132 5.11 1.74 -11.00
CA TYR A 132 3.66 1.75 -10.82
C TYR A 132 3.33 1.52 -9.34
N VAL A 133 2.56 2.44 -8.74
CA VAL A 133 2.10 2.35 -7.35
C VAL A 133 0.58 2.23 -7.34
N ASN A 134 0.05 1.15 -6.78
CA ASN A 134 -1.39 0.91 -6.63
C ASN A 134 -1.74 0.72 -5.15
N ARG A 135 -2.25 1.77 -4.52
CA ARG A 135 -2.71 1.75 -3.13
C ARG A 135 -4.24 1.65 -3.12
N ARG A 136 -4.76 0.64 -2.44
CA ARG A 136 -6.19 0.31 -2.43
C ARG A 136 -6.72 0.22 -1.01
N GLY A 137 -7.66 1.09 -0.69
CA GLY A 137 -8.42 1.04 0.56
C GLY A 137 -9.76 0.35 0.37
N MET A 138 -10.13 -0.47 1.34
CA MET A 138 -11.40 -1.16 1.42
C MET A 138 -12.02 -0.93 2.81
N ALA A 139 -12.84 0.13 2.90
CA ALA A 139 -13.59 0.43 4.11
C ALA A 139 -14.88 -0.41 4.11
N ASN A 140 -14.79 -1.61 4.67
CA ASN A 140 -15.87 -2.61 4.65
C ASN A 140 -16.80 -2.50 5.86
N GLY A 141 -16.21 -2.32 7.04
CA GLY A 141 -16.98 -2.29 8.28
C GLY A 141 -17.78 -1.02 8.45
N ARG A 142 -18.95 -1.15 9.09
CA ARG A 142 -19.77 -0.01 9.50
C ARG A 142 -18.93 0.98 10.32
N ASP A 143 -19.08 2.27 10.04
CA ASP A 143 -18.39 3.36 10.76
C ASP A 143 -16.85 3.28 10.70
N SER A 144 -16.29 2.54 9.74
CA SER A 144 -14.83 2.38 9.58
C SER A 144 -14.19 3.52 8.77
N LYS A 145 -12.89 3.73 9.00
CA LYS A 145 -12.15 4.88 8.47
C LYS A 145 -10.80 4.49 7.89
N ILE A 146 -10.50 4.98 6.69
CA ILE A 146 -9.17 4.90 6.08
C ILE A 146 -8.71 6.31 5.73
N GLU A 147 -7.57 6.73 6.28
CA GLU A 147 -6.98 8.05 6.06
C GLU A 147 -5.59 7.90 5.45
N TRP A 148 -5.34 8.55 4.32
CA TRP A 148 -4.07 8.49 3.60
C TRP A 148 -3.28 9.80 3.72
N ALA A 149 -1.98 9.70 3.99
CA ALA A 149 -1.02 10.80 3.94
C ALA A 149 0.17 10.38 3.04
N LEU A 150 0.16 10.84 1.79
CA LEU A 150 1.07 10.40 0.74
C LEU A 150 2.03 11.51 0.33
N GLY A 151 3.33 11.30 0.54
CA GLY A 151 4.41 12.16 0.05
C GLY A 151 5.11 11.50 -1.12
N LEU A 152 4.97 12.06 -2.31
CA LEU A 152 5.62 11.60 -3.52
C LEU A 152 6.77 12.56 -3.86
N MET A 153 7.99 12.12 -3.59
CA MET A 153 9.25 12.90 -3.72
C MET A 153 10.25 12.16 -4.61
N ASN A 154 9.75 11.53 -5.67
CA ASN A 154 10.55 10.73 -6.58
C ASN A 154 11.32 11.62 -7.56
N ASP A 155 12.47 11.13 -8.02
CA ASP A 155 13.22 11.67 -9.16
C ASP A 155 13.01 10.82 -10.45
N GLY A 156 12.37 9.65 -10.33
CA GLY A 156 12.03 8.74 -11.44
C GLY A 156 10.63 8.91 -12.03
N ASP A 157 10.28 8.05 -13.00
CA ASP A 157 8.99 8.08 -13.67
C ASP A 157 7.92 7.29 -12.89
N VAL A 158 6.82 7.96 -12.53
CA VAL A 158 5.83 7.44 -11.58
C VAL A 158 4.43 7.48 -12.18
N VAL A 159 3.74 6.34 -12.11
CA VAL A 159 2.29 6.27 -12.20
C VAL A 159 1.75 5.77 -10.86
N SER A 160 1.00 6.60 -10.15
CA SER A 160 0.46 6.31 -8.83
C SER A 160 -1.06 6.40 -8.83
N GLU A 161 -1.71 5.36 -8.33
CA GLU A 161 -3.15 5.29 -8.13
C GLU A 161 -3.45 4.98 -6.66
N ASN A 162 -4.24 5.84 -6.03
CA ASN A 162 -4.80 5.61 -4.71
C ASN A 162 -6.33 5.57 -4.82
N ILE A 163 -6.94 4.43 -4.52
CA ILE A 163 -8.40 4.29 -4.61
C ILE A 163 -8.92 3.73 -3.29
N THR A 164 -9.92 4.40 -2.71
CA THR A 164 -10.61 3.92 -1.50
C THR A 164 -12.06 3.58 -1.83
N LYS A 165 -12.44 2.33 -1.61
CA LYS A 165 -13.82 1.82 -1.72
C LYS A 165 -14.49 1.95 -0.34
N LEU A 166 -15.58 2.72 -0.28
CA LEU A 166 -16.40 3.00 0.91
C LEU A 166 -17.66 2.14 0.86
N MET A 167 -17.55 0.92 1.39
CA MET A 167 -18.51 -0.17 1.20
C MET A 167 -19.48 -0.33 2.37
N GLY A 168 -19.01 -0.06 3.60
CA GLY A 168 -19.84 -0.12 4.80
C GLY A 168 -20.67 1.14 5.03
N ASP A 169 -21.78 0.98 5.75
CA ASP A 169 -22.59 2.12 6.21
C ASP A 169 -21.77 3.05 7.12
N GLY A 170 -21.86 4.36 6.91
CA GLY A 170 -21.12 5.34 7.72
C GLY A 170 -19.61 5.35 7.50
N THR A 171 -19.10 4.67 6.46
CA THR A 171 -17.66 4.65 6.16
C THR A 171 -17.13 6.01 5.72
N PHE A 172 -15.86 6.25 6.04
CA PHE A 172 -15.17 7.50 5.74
C PHE A 172 -13.80 7.22 5.11
N GLY A 173 -13.47 8.02 4.10
CA GLY A 173 -12.16 8.01 3.45
C GLY A 173 -11.66 9.44 3.27
N ASP A 174 -10.39 9.66 3.58
CA ASP A 174 -9.71 10.93 3.31
C ASP A 174 -8.32 10.67 2.71
N THR A 175 -7.87 11.54 1.82
CA THR A 175 -6.57 11.42 1.16
C THR A 175 -5.91 12.77 1.07
N LYS A 176 -4.72 12.86 1.68
CA LYS A 176 -3.84 14.01 1.60
C LYS A 176 -2.60 13.59 0.84
N SER A 177 -2.31 14.27 -0.26
CA SER A 177 -1.14 13.98 -1.08
C SER A 177 -0.34 15.23 -1.38
N VAL A 178 0.97 15.13 -1.26
CA VAL A 178 1.94 16.15 -1.73
C VAL A 178 2.83 15.48 -2.78
N VAL A 179 2.94 16.12 -3.94
CA VAL A 179 3.77 15.65 -5.06
C VAL A 179 4.80 16.71 -5.36
N VAL A 180 6.07 16.32 -5.47
CA VAL A 180 7.18 17.23 -5.75
C VAL A 180 7.88 16.81 -7.05
N GLY A 181 7.59 17.54 -8.12
CA GLY A 181 8.27 17.41 -9.41
C GLY A 181 9.69 17.98 -9.41
N ARG A 182 10.69 17.21 -9.87
CA ARG A 182 12.09 17.65 -10.07
C ARG A 182 12.64 17.16 -11.43
N GLY A 183 13.73 17.79 -11.88
CA GLY A 183 14.45 17.34 -13.08
C GLY A 183 13.56 17.15 -14.32
N ASN A 184 13.71 15.99 -14.98
CA ASN A 184 13.00 15.61 -16.20
C ASN A 184 11.92 14.52 -15.97
N GLN A 185 11.54 14.26 -14.73
CA GLN A 185 10.65 13.17 -14.37
C GLN A 185 9.22 13.35 -14.90
N THR A 186 8.51 12.24 -15.10
CA THR A 186 7.07 12.22 -15.33
C THR A 186 6.35 11.64 -14.11
N GLU A 187 5.45 12.40 -13.52
CA GLU A 187 4.65 11.95 -12.39
C GLU A 187 3.15 12.11 -12.66
N LYS A 188 2.42 10.99 -12.55
CA LYS A 188 0.97 10.95 -12.69
C LYS A 188 0.37 10.34 -11.44
N THR A 189 -0.45 11.13 -10.75
CA THR A 189 -1.13 10.70 -9.52
C THR A 189 -2.65 10.76 -9.70
N HIS A 190 -3.33 9.69 -9.33
CA HIS A 190 -4.79 9.61 -9.33
C HIS A 190 -5.31 9.18 -7.96
N ASN A 191 -6.12 10.03 -7.32
CA ASN A 191 -6.82 9.72 -6.07
C ASN A 191 -8.32 9.58 -6.34
N LYS A 192 -8.96 8.50 -5.90
CA LYS A 192 -10.39 8.25 -6.10
C LYS A 192 -11.06 7.65 -4.87
N HIS A 193 -12.17 8.25 -4.45
CA HIS A 193 -13.08 7.63 -3.49
C HIS A 193 -14.30 7.09 -4.24
N HIS A 194 -14.63 5.82 -4.04
CA HIS A 194 -15.81 5.18 -4.63
C HIS A 194 -16.76 4.74 -3.52
N SER A 195 -17.98 5.25 -3.53
CA SER A 195 -19.03 4.88 -2.57
C SER A 195 -20.19 4.23 -3.32
N LEU A 196 -20.76 3.16 -2.76
CA LEU A 196 -21.89 2.42 -3.34
C LEU A 196 -23.27 2.97 -2.90
N ARG A 197 -23.40 4.29 -2.75
CA ARG A 197 -24.70 4.91 -2.47
C ARG A 197 -25.59 4.93 -3.70
#